data_AF-A0A2K3DW46-F1
#
_entry.id   AF-A0A2K3DW46-F1
#
_cell.length_a   1.000
_cell.length_b   1.000
_cell.length_c   1.000
_cell.angle_alpha   90.00
_cell.angle_beta   90.00
_cell.angle_gamma   90.00
#
_symmetry.space_group_name_H-M   'P 1'
#
loop_
_entity.id
_entity.type
_entity.pdbx_description
1 polymer ?
#
loop_
_entity_poly.entity_id
_entity_poly.type
_entity_poly.pdbx_seq_one_letter_code
_entity_poly.pdbx_strand_id
1 'polypeptide(L)'
;MKVSFVGVHFVFGPEWNEIWVPDVGGACVMASSIDEAMADITSQLEACLEDYTDTGRDIPPASDEAKAMVKAADMLKDFQVEMPGAYPQPTAQHVVVVTCELMDGRDSANVPSSYVPSGPDKGKHQPIYAK
;
A
#
# COMPACT_ATOMS: atom_id res chain seq x y z
N MET A 1 11.80 11.46 5.26
CA MET A 1 11.68 12.05 3.92
C MET A 1 10.22 12.09 3.51
N LYS A 2 9.70 13.23 3.04
CA LYS A 2 8.31 13.34 2.56
C LYS A 2 8.26 13.17 1.06
N VAL A 3 7.37 12.31 0.57
CA VAL A 3 7.18 12.06 -0.87
C VAL A 3 5.69 12.11 -1.22
N SER A 4 5.40 12.52 -2.45
CA SER A 4 4.04 12.64 -2.97
C SER A 4 3.96 11.97 -4.33
N PHE A 5 2.89 11.20 -4.53
CA PHE A 5 2.58 10.53 -5.78
C PHE A 5 1.15 10.86 -6.21
N VAL A 6 0.93 10.79 -7.51
CA VAL A 6 -0.42 10.85 -8.08
C VAL A 6 -1.04 9.46 -7.99
N GLY A 7 -2.18 9.37 -7.32
CA GLY A 7 -3.07 8.23 -7.37
C GLY A 7 -4.25 8.46 -8.33
N VAL A 8 -4.83 7.38 -8.82
CA VAL A 8 -6.07 7.39 -9.61
C VAL A 8 -7.12 6.60 -8.86
N HIS A 9 -8.21 7.27 -8.50
CA HIS A 9 -9.39 6.68 -7.91
C HIS A 9 -10.34 6.22 -9.01
N PHE A 10 -10.63 4.92 -9.03
CA PHE A 10 -11.64 4.30 -9.88
C PHE A 10 -12.91 4.00 -9.08
N VAL A 11 -14.07 4.32 -9.66
CA VAL A 11 -15.38 3.93 -9.13
C VAL A 11 -16.00 2.89 -10.05
N PHE A 12 -16.04 1.63 -9.61
CA PHE A 12 -16.65 0.54 -10.38
C PHE A 12 -18.12 0.29 -10.00
N GLY A 13 -18.49 0.66 -8.78
CA GLY A 13 -19.86 0.59 -8.29
C GLY A 13 -20.00 1.26 -6.93
N PRO A 14 -21.21 1.25 -6.33
CA PRO A 14 -21.47 1.92 -5.06
C PRO A 14 -20.57 1.47 -3.91
N GLU A 15 -20.15 0.20 -3.92
CA GLU A 15 -19.33 -0.43 -2.87
C GLU A 15 -17.99 -0.95 -3.44
N TRP A 16 -17.58 -0.44 -4.60
CA TRP A 16 -16.33 -0.85 -5.23
C TRP A 16 -15.56 0.38 -5.70
N ASN A 17 -14.67 0.83 -4.82
CA ASN A 17 -13.76 1.93 -5.03
C ASN A 17 -12.34 1.41 -4.96
N GLU A 18 -11.50 1.83 -5.89
CA GLU A 18 -10.08 1.51 -5.83
C GLU A 18 -9.24 2.74 -6.03
N ILE A 19 -8.11 2.82 -5.32
CA ILE A 19 -7.11 3.87 -5.54
C ILE A 19 -5.80 3.19 -5.90
N TRP A 20 -5.26 3.54 -7.05
CA TRP A 20 -4.00 2.99 -7.56
C TRP A 20 -2.97 4.11 -7.65
N VAL A 21 -1.74 3.84 -7.19
CA VAL A 21 -0.59 4.72 -7.42
C VAL A 21 0.27 4.10 -8.53
N PRO A 22 0.06 4.46 -9.81
CA PRO A 22 0.62 3.73 -10.95
C PRO A 22 2.16 3.80 -11.06
N ASP A 23 2.81 4.71 -10.35
CA ASP A 23 4.27 4.81 -10.30
C ASP A 23 4.92 3.89 -9.26
N VAL A 24 4.13 3.35 -8.33
CA VAL A 24 4.60 2.48 -7.26
C VAL A 24 3.88 1.15 -7.38
N GLY A 25 4.58 0.14 -7.91
CA GLY A 25 4.01 -1.20 -8.08
C GLY A 25 3.49 -1.76 -6.76
N GLY A 26 2.25 -2.28 -6.76
CA GLY A 26 1.60 -2.83 -5.56
C GLY A 26 0.93 -1.79 -4.65
N ALA A 27 1.10 -0.49 -4.90
CA ALA A 27 0.40 0.55 -4.15
C ALA A 27 -1.03 0.72 -4.70
N CYS A 28 -1.92 -0.15 -4.23
CA CYS A 28 -3.30 -0.22 -4.63
C CYS A 28 -4.16 -0.63 -3.43
N VAL A 29 -5.32 0.00 -3.26
CA VAL A 29 -6.33 -0.39 -2.26
C VAL A 29 -7.69 -0.53 -2.91
N MET A 30 -8.49 -1.45 -2.39
CA MET A 30 -9.90 -1.63 -2.74
C MET A 30 -10.73 -1.47 -1.47
N ALA A 31 -11.80 -0.67 -1.55
CA ALA A 31 -12.65 -0.34 -0.42
C ALA A 31 -14.11 -0.14 -0.83
N SER A 32 -14.99 -0.16 0.17
CA SER A 32 -16.42 0.07 -0.03
C SER A 32 -16.76 1.55 -0.24
N SER A 33 -15.86 2.47 0.14
CA SER A 33 -16.04 3.91 0.00
C SER A 33 -14.73 4.63 -0.33
N ILE A 34 -14.83 5.87 -0.82
CA ILE A 34 -13.66 6.72 -1.06
C ILE A 34 -12.93 7.06 0.24
N ASP A 35 -13.64 7.32 1.34
CA ASP A 35 -13.02 7.70 2.61
C ASP A 35 -12.19 6.54 3.19
N GLU A 36 -12.70 5.32 3.10
CA GLU A 36 -11.97 4.09 3.47
C GLU A 36 -10.74 3.90 2.56
N ALA A 37 -10.90 4.02 1.24
CA ALA A 37 -9.77 3.92 0.31
C ALA A 37 -8.69 4.98 0.59
N MET A 38 -9.08 6.22 0.89
CA MET A 38 -8.14 7.30 1.20
C MET A 38 -7.44 7.11 2.54
N ALA A 39 -8.12 6.52 3.53
CA ALA A 39 -7.52 6.17 4.82
C ALA A 39 -6.43 5.10 4.67
N ASP A 40 -6.64 4.14 3.76
CA ASP A 40 -5.74 2.99 3.62
C ASP A 40 -4.59 3.23 2.63
N ILE A 41 -4.80 4.00 1.56
CA ILE A 41 -3.82 4.13 0.48
C ILE A 41 -2.50 4.75 0.93
N THR A 42 -2.52 5.62 1.94
CA THR A 42 -1.29 6.22 2.48
C THR A 42 -0.41 5.16 3.13
N SER A 43 -0.98 4.31 3.98
CA SER A 43 -0.27 3.21 4.64
C SER A 43 0.23 2.17 3.64
N GLN A 44 -0.58 1.86 2.61
CA GLN A 44 -0.18 0.94 1.55
C GLN A 44 1.00 1.51 0.73
N LEU A 45 0.97 2.80 0.42
CA LEU A 45 2.08 3.48 -0.27
C LEU A 45 3.36 3.46 0.58
N GLU A 46 3.26 3.71 1.89
CA GLU A 46 4.39 3.63 2.82
C GLU A 46 5.03 2.25 2.79
N ALA A 47 4.24 1.19 3.00
CA ALA A 47 4.72 -0.19 2.98
C ALA A 47 5.41 -0.54 1.64
N CYS A 48 4.84 -0.12 0.51
CA CYS A 48 5.45 -0.35 -0.79
C CYS A 48 6.77 0.41 -0.97
N LEU A 49 6.94 1.57 -0.35
CA LEU A 49 8.14 2.40 -0.45
C LEU A 49 9.24 2.00 0.55
N GLU A 50 8.86 1.43 1.70
CA GLU A 50 9.80 0.84 2.67
C GLU A 50 10.68 -0.22 2.00
N ASP A 51 10.12 -1.05 1.12
CA ASP A 51 10.88 -2.03 0.34
C ASP A 51 12.00 -1.39 -0.50
N TYR A 52 11.78 -0.18 -1.03
CA TYR A 52 12.82 0.54 -1.79
C TYR A 52 13.91 1.04 -0.86
N THR A 53 13.54 1.66 0.26
CA THR A 53 14.50 2.18 1.23
C THR A 53 15.34 1.07 1.86
N ASP A 54 14.73 -0.07 2.18
CA ASP A 54 15.38 -1.20 2.84
C ASP A 54 16.33 -1.94 1.89
N THR A 55 15.96 -2.05 0.61
CA THR A 55 16.82 -2.68 -0.41
C THR A 55 17.84 -1.72 -1.01
N GLY A 56 17.84 -0.45 -0.60
CA GLY A 56 18.70 0.60 -1.17
C GLY A 56 18.39 0.91 -2.63
N ARG A 57 17.18 0.56 -3.10
CA ARG A 57 16.69 0.92 -4.43
C ARG A 57 16.19 2.36 -4.41
N ASP A 58 16.40 3.06 -5.51
CA ASP A 58 15.86 4.41 -5.66
C ASP A 58 14.34 4.36 -5.73
N ILE A 59 13.69 5.29 -5.02
CA ILE A 59 12.25 5.50 -5.11
C ILE A 59 11.89 5.89 -6.55
N PRO A 60 10.84 5.28 -7.14
CA PRO A 60 10.43 5.61 -8.49
C PRO A 60 10.01 7.09 -8.62
N PRO A 61 10.28 7.73 -9.76
CA PRO A 61 9.88 9.12 -9.97
C PRO A 61 8.35 9.22 -10.11
N ALA A 62 7.75 10.20 -9.42
CA ALA A 62 6.34 10.52 -9.56
C ALA A 62 6.03 11.13 -10.94
N SER A 63 4.99 10.62 -11.58
CA SER A 63 4.41 11.16 -12.80
C SER A 63 3.55 12.39 -12.50
N ASP A 64 3.40 13.26 -13.49
CA ASP A 64 2.31 14.25 -13.48
C ASP A 64 0.93 13.57 -13.64
N GLU A 65 -0.13 14.34 -13.42
CA GLU A 65 -1.50 13.84 -13.46
C GLU A 65 -1.87 13.17 -14.78
N ALA A 66 -1.50 13.78 -15.91
CA ALA A 66 -1.84 13.26 -17.24
C ALA A 66 -1.18 11.91 -17.50
N LYS A 67 0.11 11.79 -17.14
CA LYS A 67 0.87 10.56 -17.31
C LYS A 67 0.43 9.47 -16.34
N ALA A 68 0.08 9.82 -15.10
CA ALA A 68 -0.48 8.87 -14.13
C ALA A 68 -1.82 8.30 -14.61
N MET A 69 -2.71 9.14 -15.15
CA MET A 69 -3.98 8.71 -15.73
C MET A 69 -3.79 7.73 -16.89
N VAL A 70 -2.84 8.00 -17.80
CA VAL A 70 -2.53 7.08 -18.91
C VAL A 70 -2.04 5.74 -18.39
N LYS A 71 -1.09 5.73 -17.44
CA LYS A 71 -0.58 4.50 -16.84
C LYS A 71 -1.67 3.69 -16.14
N ALA A 72 -2.50 4.35 -15.34
CA ALA A 72 -3.61 3.68 -14.64
C ALA A 72 -4.62 3.09 -15.64
N ALA A 73 -4.93 3.81 -16.73
CA ALA A 73 -5.80 3.30 -17.78
C ALA A 73 -5.20 2.10 -18.51
N ASP A 74 -3.89 2.08 -18.75
CA ASP A 74 -3.22 0.94 -19.39
C ASP A 74 -3.16 -0.27 -18.45
N MET A 75 -2.84 -0.08 -17.16
CA MET A 75 -2.93 -1.14 -16.14
C MET A 75 -4.34 -1.73 -16.05
N LEU A 76 -5.38 -0.89 -16.10
CA LEU A 76 -6.77 -1.34 -16.07
C LEU A 76 -7.10 -2.21 -17.28
N LYS A 77 -6.64 -1.83 -18.48
CA LYS A 77 -6.82 -2.66 -19.69
C LYS A 77 -6.11 -4.00 -19.53
N ASP A 78 -4.90 -4.01 -18.99
CA ASP A 78 -4.15 -5.24 -18.77
C ASP A 78 -4.93 -6.17 -17.82
N PHE A 79 -5.43 -5.65 -16.70
CA PHE A 79 -6.29 -6.44 -15.78
C PHE A 79 -7.58 -6.95 -16.45
N GLN A 80 -8.24 -6.13 -17.27
CA GLN A 80 -9.45 -6.53 -18.01
C GLN A 80 -9.16 -7.63 -19.04
N VAL A 81 -7.97 -7.65 -19.62
CA VAL A 81 -7.52 -8.68 -20.58
C VAL A 81 -7.11 -9.96 -19.84
N GLU A 82 -6.37 -9.85 -18.76
CA GLU A 82 -5.89 -10.99 -17.96
C GLU A 82 -7.00 -11.68 -17.18
N MET A 83 -8.00 -10.93 -16.73
CA MET A 83 -9.16 -11.44 -15.98
C MET A 83 -10.49 -11.02 -16.63
N PRO A 84 -10.86 -11.63 -17.78
CA PRO A 84 -12.08 -11.28 -18.49
C PRO A 84 -13.33 -11.43 -17.62
N GLY A 85 -14.09 -10.36 -17.49
CA GLY A 85 -15.34 -10.32 -16.72
C GLY A 85 -15.17 -10.14 -15.21
N ALA A 86 -13.95 -10.19 -14.68
CA ALA A 86 -13.68 -9.86 -13.29
C ALA A 86 -13.66 -8.35 -13.07
N TYR A 87 -13.11 -7.60 -14.03
CA TYR A 87 -12.93 -6.16 -13.91
C TYR A 87 -13.88 -5.39 -14.84
N PRO A 88 -14.87 -4.64 -14.32
CA PRO A 88 -15.80 -3.88 -15.14
C PRO A 88 -15.18 -2.58 -15.66
N GLN A 89 -15.92 -1.86 -16.50
CA GLN A 89 -15.56 -0.48 -16.84
C GLN A 89 -15.90 0.43 -15.65
N PRO A 90 -15.00 1.34 -15.24
CA PRO A 90 -15.27 2.28 -14.17
C PRO A 90 -16.34 3.29 -14.64
N THR A 91 -17.23 3.63 -13.73
CA THR A 91 -18.28 4.64 -13.94
C THR A 91 -17.76 6.07 -13.74
N ALA A 92 -16.70 6.23 -12.95
CA ALA A 92 -15.98 7.48 -12.75
C ALA A 92 -14.50 7.24 -12.47
N GLN A 93 -13.69 8.26 -12.73
CA GLN A 93 -12.24 8.28 -12.46
C GLN A 93 -11.85 9.66 -11.94
N HIS A 94 -11.07 9.70 -10.86
CA HIS A 94 -10.60 10.93 -10.25
C HIS A 94 -9.10 10.86 -9.94
N VAL A 95 -8.42 11.98 -10.10
CA VAL A 95 -7.02 12.11 -9.68
C VAL A 95 -6.98 12.47 -8.19
N VAL A 96 -6.10 11.82 -7.44
CA VAL A 96 -5.83 12.12 -6.04
C VAL A 96 -4.33 12.28 -5.84
N VAL A 97 -3.92 13.08 -4.85
CA VAL A 97 -2.52 13.19 -4.44
C VAL A 97 -2.34 12.43 -3.13
N VAL A 98 -1.51 11.39 -3.15
CA VAL A 98 -1.19 10.59 -1.98
C VAL A 98 0.18 11.01 -1.48
N THR A 99 0.28 11.36 -0.20
CA THR A 99 1.51 11.87 0.40
C THR A 99 1.82 11.09 1.66
N CYS A 100 3.06 10.62 1.77
CA CYS A 100 3.51 9.84 2.92
C CYS A 100 4.85 10.34 3.47
N GLU A 101 5.15 9.93 4.70
CA GLU A 101 6.39 10.26 5.40
C GLU A 101 7.21 9.01 5.64
N LEU A 102 8.28 8.84 4.85
CA LEU A 102 9.21 7.74 5.01
C LEU A 102 10.21 8.06 6.12
N MET A 103 10.37 7.16 7.09
CA MET A 103 11.44 7.30 8.07
C MET A 103 12.78 6.98 7.43
N ASP A 104 13.80 7.78 7.72
CA ASP A 104 15.16 7.49 7.27
C ASP A 104 15.65 6.29 8.10
N GLY A 105 15.93 5.14 7.45
CA GLY A 105 16.32 3.89 8.12
C GLY A 105 17.61 3.95 8.96
N ARG A 106 18.20 5.15 9.13
CA ARG A 106 19.37 5.40 9.97
C ARG A 106 19.03 5.66 11.44
N ASP A 107 17.77 5.93 11.79
CA ASP A 107 17.38 6.18 13.18
C ASP A 107 16.88 4.94 13.94
N SER A 108 16.71 3.80 13.28
CA SER A 108 16.30 2.53 13.92
C SER A 108 17.43 1.81 14.68
N ALA A 109 18.63 2.38 14.77
CA ALA A 109 19.80 1.77 15.43
C ALA A 109 20.03 2.23 16.89
N ASN A 110 19.04 2.82 17.56
CA ASN A 110 19.21 3.24 18.96
C ASN A 110 18.05 2.82 19.86
N VAL A 111 17.74 1.52 19.88
CA VAL A 111 17.07 0.92 21.05
C VAL A 111 18.17 0.55 22.05
N PRO A 112 18.24 1.17 23.24
CA PRO A 112 19.17 0.72 24.28
C PRO A 112 18.80 -0.71 24.66
N SER A 113 19.75 -1.63 24.45
CA SER A 113 19.69 -3.02 24.90
C SER A 113 19.68 -3.08 26.44
N SER A 114 18.54 -2.79 27.05
CA SER A 114 18.30 -3.09 28.47
C SER A 114 16.82 -3.35 28.71
N TYR A 115 16.32 -4.46 28.17
CA TYR A 115 15.14 -5.09 28.74
C TYR A 115 15.45 -6.57 29.01
N VAL A 116 15.84 -6.85 30.24
CA VAL A 116 15.92 -8.21 30.80
C VAL A 116 14.71 -8.37 31.71
N PRO A 117 13.70 -9.18 31.37
CA PRO A 117 12.67 -9.57 32.33
C PRO A 117 13.20 -10.72 33.20
N SER A 118 13.55 -10.39 34.43
CA SER A 118 13.92 -11.35 35.48
C SER A 118 12.67 -11.99 36.12
N GLY A 119 12.24 -13.16 35.64
CA GLY A 119 11.51 -14.23 36.37
C GLY A 119 10.16 -13.90 37.07
N PRO A 120 9.45 -14.89 37.68
CA PRO A 120 9.87 -16.27 37.92
C PRO A 120 8.99 -17.36 37.28
N ASP A 121 9.65 -18.50 37.03
CA ASP A 121 9.14 -19.86 36.85
C ASP A 121 7.99 -20.20 37.80
N LYS A 122 6.80 -20.55 37.27
CA LYS A 122 5.91 -21.66 37.72
C LYS A 122 4.85 -21.97 36.66
N GLY A 123 4.78 -23.23 36.21
CA GLY A 123 3.53 -23.80 35.69
C GLY A 123 3.66 -24.68 34.46
N LYS A 124 3.89 -25.97 34.69
CA LYS A 124 3.71 -27.04 33.71
C LYS A 124 2.33 -26.93 33.04
N HIS A 125 2.27 -26.92 31.71
CA HIS A 125 1.15 -27.44 30.92
C HIS A 125 1.71 -27.93 29.57
N GLN A 126 1.62 -29.24 29.33
CA GLN A 126 1.91 -29.84 28.03
C GLN A 126 0.69 -29.66 27.11
N PRO A 127 0.84 -29.35 25.82
CA PRO A 127 -0.22 -29.55 24.85
C PRO A 127 -0.22 -31.01 24.36
N ILE A 128 -1.30 -31.71 24.69
CA ILE A 128 -1.72 -32.98 24.08
C ILE A 128 -2.15 -32.72 22.63
N TYR A 129 -1.43 -33.30 21.68
CA TYR A 129 -1.89 -33.44 20.30
C TYR A 129 -2.80 -34.67 20.23
N ALA A 130 -4.09 -34.45 19.94
CA ALA A 130 -4.99 -35.51 19.50
C ALA A 130 -5.13 -35.47 17.97
N LYS A 131 -5.00 -36.65 17.37
CA LYS A 131 -5.38 -36.96 15.98
C LYS A 131 -6.88 -37.14 15.88
#